data_AF-A0A924XPD4-F1
#
_entry.id   AF-A0A924XPD4-F1
#
_cell.length_a   1.000
_cell.length_b   1.000
_cell.length_c   1.000
_cell.angle_alpha   90.00
_cell.angle_beta   90.00
_cell.angle_gamma   90.00
#
_symmetry.space_group_name_H-M   'P 1'
#
loop_
_entity.id
_entity.type
_entity.pdbx_description
1 polymer ?
#
loop_
_entity_poly.entity_id
_entity_poly.type
_entity_poly.pdbx_seq_one_letter_code
_entity_poly.pdbx_strand_id
1 'polypeptide(L)'
;MTLNVFADNVVLQRLAEEPTIRIGLTTNASSVAISTNDSQLTSISPNESNRFLATNKINVTARAYRPPEITVYSIEIAGITTQSEAEQTAKDLRESLQENAVTLLDATTNAWKIKVGDEIETLDEANALKERVGEQGFEDAFIVTKTVKQPSNDAVALSQAKSGSSVSNLILSRPTNSNSDDVNLVNPTVLSNPAIVAPEIVQPEINSNLREVIVKGASFASSFSSLKPVAFGSTNERNVPVRVNGKSYRGRIEVFVNERGNLTVVNVVKIEDYLRGVVPNELGLPSLEAQKAQAVAARTYAIKNMGQFGKEGFDILPTTRSQVYRGFSSENSTATLAVEQTKGIVATYNGKPINAMYTSTCGGRTENVENIYEFAEPYLRGVECSLEGREHFQTLLVKSNRELPKIERDENIRLTRDTAFLAVNNWQISTNRFSDDYFSDAPNENELRAWLNAIASRLNQPFPQNVTTETGKPANLANLLATMLYGADYADTLLSASDVNYQLSFADGDKVPVLSRANTAVLLRDGWFSLYSDATLRPD
;
A
#
# COMPACT_ATOMS: atom_id res chain seq x y z
N MET A 1 43.58 -0.18 -21.15
CA MET A 1 42.40 -1.06 -21.29
C MET A 1 41.39 -0.29 -22.11
N THR A 2 41.09 -0.78 -23.32
CA THR A 2 40.48 -0.01 -24.40
C THR A 2 39.04 0.39 -24.07
N LEU A 3 38.80 1.69 -23.92
CA LEU A 3 37.49 2.31 -23.79
C LEU A 3 36.79 2.27 -25.16
N ASN A 4 35.85 1.33 -25.33
CA ASN A 4 34.98 1.34 -26.51
C ASN A 4 33.91 2.42 -26.32
N VAL A 5 33.99 3.47 -27.13
CA VAL A 5 33.01 4.55 -27.23
C VAL A 5 31.83 4.03 -28.04
N PHE A 6 30.65 3.95 -27.42
CA PHE A 6 29.38 3.80 -28.14
C PHE A 6 28.86 5.20 -28.48
N ALA A 7 28.38 5.39 -29.72
CA ALA A 7 27.71 6.60 -30.25
C ALA A 7 27.94 7.90 -29.46
N ASP A 8 28.93 8.69 -29.90
CA ASP A 8 29.26 10.07 -29.50
C ASP A 8 28.87 10.47 -28.07
N ASN A 9 29.70 10.03 -27.11
CA ASN A 9 29.78 10.45 -25.69
C ASN A 9 29.07 9.56 -24.65
N VAL A 10 28.62 8.34 -24.97
CA VAL A 10 28.30 7.36 -23.92
C VAL A 10 29.58 6.66 -23.44
N VAL A 11 29.86 6.76 -22.14
CA VAL A 11 31.05 6.20 -21.49
C VAL A 11 30.67 5.31 -20.33
N LEU A 12 31.39 4.20 -20.17
CA LEU A 12 31.27 3.34 -19.00
C LEU A 12 32.05 3.93 -17.82
N GLN A 13 31.35 4.13 -16.70
CA GLN A 13 31.91 4.60 -15.45
C GLN A 13 31.68 3.57 -14.35
N ARG A 14 32.59 3.50 -13.37
CA ARG A 14 32.37 2.73 -12.14
C ARG A 14 31.83 3.65 -11.04
N LEU A 15 30.76 3.22 -10.37
CA LEU A 15 30.22 3.89 -9.19
C LEU A 15 31.26 3.92 -8.06
N ALA A 16 31.33 5.03 -7.33
CA ALA A 16 32.21 5.19 -6.18
C ALA A 16 31.80 4.29 -5.01
N GLU A 17 30.49 4.13 -4.80
CA GLU A 17 29.91 3.32 -3.74
C GLU A 17 28.76 2.47 -4.27
N GLU A 18 28.46 1.38 -3.56
CA GLU A 18 27.34 0.50 -3.88
C GLU A 18 26.06 1.00 -3.19
N PRO A 19 25.11 1.59 -3.96
CA PRO A 19 23.88 2.10 -3.38
C PRO A 19 22.93 0.99 -2.95
N THR A 20 22.03 1.35 -2.05
CA THR A 20 20.88 0.55 -1.66
C THR A 20 19.67 1.00 -2.48
N ILE A 21 18.87 0.06 -2.96
CA ILE A 21 17.65 0.32 -3.71
C ILE A 21 16.44 -0.27 -2.97
N ARG A 22 15.30 0.41 -3.09
CA ARG A 22 14.03 0.09 -2.44
C ARG A 22 12.99 -0.32 -3.48
N ILE A 23 12.59 -1.59 -3.49
CA ILE A 23 11.68 -2.14 -4.49
C ILE A 23 10.29 -2.35 -3.88
N GLY A 24 9.28 -1.67 -4.39
CA GLY A 24 7.88 -1.80 -3.94
C GLY A 24 7.26 -3.13 -4.37
N LEU A 25 7.36 -4.17 -3.54
CA LEU A 25 6.86 -5.51 -3.85
C LEU A 25 5.33 -5.56 -3.95
N THR A 26 4.64 -4.83 -3.07
CA THR A 26 3.19 -4.62 -3.11
C THR A 26 2.82 -3.35 -2.36
N THR A 27 1.80 -2.64 -2.82
CA THR A 27 1.33 -1.37 -2.24
C THR A 27 -0.11 -1.44 -1.73
N ASN A 28 -0.71 -2.63 -1.69
CA ASN A 28 -2.11 -2.80 -1.32
C ASN A 28 -2.37 -4.07 -0.51
N ALA A 29 -1.42 -4.46 0.34
CA ALA A 29 -1.56 -5.67 1.15
C ALA A 29 -2.37 -5.38 2.41
N SER A 30 -3.38 -6.20 2.69
CA SER A 30 -4.11 -6.18 3.97
C SER A 30 -3.30 -6.87 5.09
N SER A 31 -2.54 -7.90 4.72
CA SER A 31 -1.62 -8.62 5.59
C SER A 31 -0.42 -9.16 4.79
N VAL A 32 0.69 -9.41 5.49
CA VAL A 32 1.87 -10.04 4.90
C VAL A 32 2.54 -10.97 5.91
N ALA A 33 2.91 -12.18 5.47
CA ALA A 33 3.72 -13.10 6.26
C ALA A 33 5.20 -12.86 5.95
N ILE A 34 6.00 -12.59 6.99
CA ILE A 34 7.45 -12.42 6.88
C ILE A 34 8.13 -13.53 7.65
N SER A 35 9.11 -14.19 7.04
CA SER A 35 9.90 -15.22 7.70
C SER A 35 11.35 -15.25 7.26
N THR A 36 12.17 -16.01 7.95
CA THR A 36 13.56 -16.30 7.58
C THR A 36 13.88 -17.76 7.91
N ASN A 37 14.88 -18.32 7.24
CA ASN A 37 15.44 -19.64 7.63
C ASN A 37 16.44 -19.53 8.79
N ASP A 38 16.73 -18.31 9.24
CA ASP A 38 17.49 -18.08 10.46
C ASP A 38 16.70 -18.53 11.70
N SER A 39 17.39 -18.63 12.83
CA SER A 39 16.80 -18.89 14.14
C SER A 39 15.84 -17.79 14.57
N GLN A 40 16.08 -16.54 14.15
CA GLN A 40 15.34 -15.34 14.58
C GLN A 40 15.28 -14.28 13.48
N LEU A 41 14.21 -13.50 13.47
CA LEU A 41 14.11 -12.26 12.70
C LEU A 41 14.73 -11.09 13.47
N THR A 42 15.28 -10.12 12.75
CA THR A 42 15.60 -8.80 13.30
C THR A 42 14.56 -7.79 12.82
N SER A 43 14.18 -6.83 13.66
CA SER A 43 13.39 -5.67 13.26
C SER A 43 14.11 -4.37 13.58
N ILE A 44 13.98 -3.40 12.68
CA ILE A 44 14.57 -2.07 12.80
C ILE A 44 13.50 -1.05 12.42
N SER A 45 13.35 -0.02 13.24
CA SER A 45 12.54 1.16 12.92
C SER A 45 13.43 2.41 12.96
N PRO A 46 13.10 3.48 12.22
CA PRO A 46 13.83 4.73 12.26
C PRO A 46 14.02 5.26 13.69
N ASN A 47 15.26 5.62 14.04
CA ASN A 47 15.66 6.14 15.35
C ASN A 47 15.39 5.19 16.54
N GLU A 48 15.26 3.89 16.28
CA GLU A 48 15.11 2.87 17.31
C GLU A 48 16.26 1.86 17.26
N SER A 49 16.61 1.29 18.42
CA SER A 49 17.59 0.20 18.47
C SER A 49 17.05 -1.06 17.80
N ASN A 50 17.94 -1.79 17.12
CA ASN A 50 17.61 -3.07 16.50
C ASN A 50 17.02 -4.04 17.54
N ARG A 51 15.90 -4.69 17.19
CA ARG A 51 15.24 -5.68 18.04
C ARG A 51 15.43 -7.07 17.46
N PHE A 52 15.82 -8.02 18.30
CA PHE A 52 15.77 -9.44 17.96
C PHE A 52 14.39 -9.97 18.30
N LEU A 53 13.71 -10.54 17.32
CA LEU A 53 12.43 -11.18 17.53
C LEU A 53 12.69 -12.63 17.89
N ALA A 54 12.17 -13.09 19.03
CA ALA A 54 12.25 -14.48 19.48
C ALA A 54 11.41 -15.45 18.62
N THR A 55 11.30 -15.18 17.32
CA THR A 55 10.61 -15.96 16.29
C THR A 55 11.29 -15.70 14.95
N ASN A 56 11.27 -16.70 14.07
CA ASN A 56 11.74 -16.57 12.68
C ASN A 56 10.59 -16.30 11.69
N LYS A 57 9.35 -16.19 12.19
CA LYS A 57 8.16 -15.91 11.39
C LYS A 57 7.20 -14.99 12.13
N ILE A 58 6.65 -14.03 11.40
CA ILE A 58 5.65 -13.07 11.88
C ILE A 58 4.57 -12.86 10.81
N ASN A 59 3.41 -12.38 11.25
CA ASN A 59 2.40 -11.80 10.38
C ASN A 59 2.29 -10.31 10.67
N VAL A 60 2.24 -9.51 9.62
CA VAL A 60 2.13 -8.06 9.70
C VAL A 60 0.79 -7.62 9.11
N THR A 61 0.08 -6.75 9.81
CA THR A 61 -1.24 -6.22 9.41
C THR A 61 -1.31 -4.71 9.69
N ALA A 62 -2.17 -3.98 8.99
CA ALA A 62 -2.49 -2.58 9.31
C ALA A 62 -3.75 -2.50 10.18
N ARG A 63 -3.79 -1.57 11.14
CA ARG A 63 -5.03 -1.19 11.84
C ARG A 63 -5.07 0.30 12.15
N ALA A 64 -6.27 0.82 12.44
CA ALA A 64 -6.42 2.15 13.01
C ALA A 64 -5.66 2.26 14.35
N TYR A 65 -4.92 3.35 14.53
CA TYR A 65 -4.15 3.58 15.74
C TYR A 65 -5.07 3.67 16.95
N ARG A 66 -4.70 2.95 18.01
CA ARG A 66 -5.39 3.00 19.30
C ARG A 66 -4.37 3.43 20.35
N PRO A 67 -4.49 4.65 20.90
CA PRO A 67 -3.65 5.06 22.02
C PRO A 67 -3.72 4.03 23.15
N PRO A 68 -2.58 3.67 23.77
CA PRO A 68 -2.61 2.86 24.98
C PRO A 68 -3.42 3.57 26.07
N GLU A 69 -4.11 2.77 26.87
CA GLU A 69 -4.80 3.23 28.06
C GLU A 69 -3.87 3.04 29.25
N ILE A 70 -3.56 4.14 29.94
CA ILE A 70 -2.78 4.12 31.17
C ILE A 70 -3.69 4.44 32.35
N THR A 71 -3.34 3.88 33.49
CA THR A 71 -3.96 4.23 34.76
C THR A 71 -3.23 5.44 35.32
N VAL A 72 -3.98 6.52 35.53
CA VAL A 72 -3.49 7.72 36.21
C VAL A 72 -4.24 7.91 37.52
N TYR A 73 -3.58 8.60 38.43
CA TYR A 73 -4.04 8.91 39.77
C TYR A 73 -4.20 10.42 39.91
N SER A 74 -5.22 10.86 40.64
CA SER A 74 -5.39 12.26 41.03
C SER A 74 -5.83 12.35 42.48
N ILE A 75 -5.42 13.42 43.17
CA ILE A 75 -5.83 13.67 44.55
C ILE A 75 -7.07 14.54 44.53
N GLU A 76 -8.15 14.05 45.15
CA GLU A 76 -9.40 14.79 45.29
C GLU A 76 -9.74 15.05 46.75
N ILE A 77 -10.19 16.28 47.01
CA ILE A 77 -10.82 16.70 48.26
C ILE A 77 -12.29 16.92 47.93
N ALA A 78 -13.20 16.21 48.60
CA ALA A 78 -14.63 16.27 48.34
C ALA A 78 -15.42 16.83 49.53
N GLY A 79 -16.66 17.25 49.27
CA GLY A 79 -17.60 17.64 50.33
C GLY A 79 -17.65 19.13 50.66
N ILE A 80 -17.11 19.99 49.79
CA ILE A 80 -17.13 21.44 50.01
C ILE A 80 -18.49 22.01 49.61
N THR A 81 -19.15 22.75 50.50
CA THR A 81 -20.56 23.12 50.32
C THR A 81 -20.77 24.41 49.54
N THR A 82 -19.74 25.26 49.44
CA THR A 82 -19.84 26.55 48.76
C THR A 82 -18.71 26.77 47.74
N GLN A 83 -19.01 27.47 46.64
CA GLN A 83 -18.03 27.80 45.61
C GLN A 83 -16.88 28.64 46.16
N SER A 84 -17.18 29.64 46.98
CA SER A 84 -16.18 30.55 47.55
C SER A 84 -15.19 29.82 48.46
N GLU A 85 -15.66 28.83 49.23
CA GLU A 85 -14.81 27.99 50.07
C GLU A 85 -13.91 27.07 49.23
N ALA A 86 -14.45 26.50 48.14
CA ALA A 86 -13.68 25.67 47.23
C ALA A 86 -12.58 26.47 46.50
N GLU A 87 -12.90 27.67 46.03
CA GLU A 87 -11.96 28.55 45.33
C GLU A 87 -10.85 29.05 46.25
N GLN A 88 -11.19 29.43 47.49
CA GLN A 88 -10.21 29.85 48.49
C GLN A 88 -9.29 28.68 48.87
N THR A 89 -9.86 27.51 49.14
CA THR A 89 -9.09 26.30 49.46
C THR A 89 -8.16 25.90 48.32
N ALA A 90 -8.64 25.97 47.07
CA ALA A 90 -7.81 25.69 45.90
C ALA A 90 -6.69 26.73 45.73
N LYS A 91 -6.91 27.99 46.10
CA LYS A 91 -5.87 29.02 46.10
C LYS A 91 -4.80 28.74 47.14
N ASP A 92 -5.21 28.42 48.37
CA ASP A 92 -4.30 28.12 49.47
C ASP A 92 -3.42 26.90 49.15
N LEU A 93 -4.01 25.85 48.56
CA LEU A 93 -3.28 24.65 48.10
C LEU A 93 -2.28 24.96 46.97
N ARG A 94 -2.61 25.85 46.02
CA ARG A 94 -1.67 26.27 44.98
C ARG A 94 -0.47 27.00 45.57
N GLU A 95 -0.70 27.88 46.55
CA GLU A 95 0.36 28.66 47.19
C GLU A 95 1.25 27.81 48.11
N SER A 96 0.66 26.88 48.86
CA SER A 96 1.41 26.06 49.83
C SER A 96 2.14 24.88 49.20
N LEU A 97 1.51 24.17 48.26
CA LEU A 97 2.08 22.98 47.65
C LEU A 97 2.91 23.27 46.40
N GLN A 98 2.77 24.47 45.82
CA GLN A 98 3.29 24.80 44.48
C GLN A 98 2.78 23.84 43.38
N GLU A 99 1.59 23.27 43.59
CA GLU A 99 0.92 22.36 42.67
C GLU A 99 -0.31 23.04 42.06
N ASN A 100 -0.75 22.58 40.89
CA ASN A 100 -2.04 22.99 40.34
C ASN A 100 -3.18 22.52 41.27
N ALA A 101 -4.20 23.34 41.48
CA ALA A 101 -5.45 22.90 42.12
C ALA A 101 -6.63 23.42 41.32
N VAL A 102 -7.68 22.62 41.10
CA VAL A 102 -8.84 23.00 40.27
C VAL A 102 -10.12 22.60 40.98
N THR A 103 -11.07 23.53 41.07
CA THR A 103 -12.40 23.31 41.65
C THR A 103 -13.35 22.74 40.60
N LEU A 104 -14.08 21.68 40.94
CA LEU A 104 -15.06 21.01 40.10
C LEU A 104 -16.37 20.84 40.87
N LEU A 105 -17.50 21.14 40.25
CA LEU A 105 -18.81 20.88 40.86
C LEU A 105 -19.24 19.44 40.54
N ASP A 106 -19.52 18.64 41.57
CA ASP A 106 -20.12 17.32 41.39
C ASP A 106 -21.63 17.48 41.18
N ALA A 107 -22.07 17.25 39.94
CA ALA A 107 -23.47 17.36 39.56
C ALA A 107 -24.42 16.38 40.30
N THR A 108 -23.89 15.32 40.90
CA THR A 108 -24.68 14.30 41.60
C THR A 108 -24.95 14.68 43.05
N THR A 109 -23.93 15.22 43.72
CA THR A 109 -23.98 15.56 45.15
C THR A 109 -24.25 17.05 45.39
N ASN A 110 -24.18 17.86 44.34
CA ASN A 110 -24.23 19.33 44.38
C ASN A 110 -23.18 19.93 45.33
N ALA A 111 -22.09 19.20 45.57
CA ALA A 111 -20.95 19.60 46.37
C ALA A 111 -19.75 19.90 45.47
N TRP A 112 -18.91 20.83 45.91
CA TRP A 112 -17.65 21.15 45.26
C TRP A 112 -16.57 20.14 45.66
N LYS A 113 -15.73 19.81 44.67
CA LYS A 113 -14.53 19.00 44.81
C LYS A 113 -13.32 19.80 44.35
N ILE A 114 -12.16 19.50 44.89
CA ILE A 114 -10.89 20.09 44.46
C ILE A 114 -10.00 18.96 43.99
N LYS A 115 -9.57 19.04 42.73
CA LYS A 115 -8.50 18.21 42.19
C LYS A 115 -7.17 18.90 42.46
N VAL A 116 -6.24 18.21 43.12
CA VAL A 116 -4.89 18.70 43.44
C VAL A 116 -3.85 17.97 42.59
N GLY A 117 -2.95 18.72 41.98
CA GLY A 117 -1.92 18.27 41.06
C GLY A 117 -2.41 17.99 39.63
N ASP A 118 -1.44 17.70 38.77
CA ASP A 118 -1.68 17.11 37.45
C ASP A 118 -1.99 15.60 37.57
N GLU A 119 -2.27 14.92 36.46
CA GLU A 119 -2.49 13.46 36.47
C GLU A 119 -1.15 12.73 36.75
N ILE A 120 -1.13 11.82 37.73
CA ILE A 120 0.07 11.10 38.19
C ILE A 120 0.07 9.68 37.63
N GLU A 121 1.18 9.20 37.07
CA GLU A 121 1.24 7.87 36.42
C GLU A 121 1.57 6.73 37.38
N THR A 122 2.12 7.03 38.57
CA THR A 122 2.52 6.01 39.55
C THR A 122 1.77 6.15 40.89
N LEU A 123 1.49 5.02 41.53
CA LEU A 123 0.80 5.01 42.82
C LEU A 123 1.68 5.60 43.94
N ASP A 124 3.01 5.45 43.83
CA ASP A 124 3.95 5.94 44.85
C ASP A 124 4.00 7.48 44.87
N GLU A 125 4.06 8.11 43.69
CA GLU A 125 3.97 9.58 43.58
C GLU A 125 2.61 10.11 44.03
N ALA A 126 1.53 9.37 43.74
CA ALA A 126 0.19 9.72 44.20
C ALA A 126 0.08 9.66 45.73
N ASN A 127 0.66 8.63 46.36
CA ASN A 127 0.71 8.53 47.81
C ASN A 127 1.55 9.67 48.43
N ALA A 128 2.68 10.03 47.83
CA ALA A 128 3.50 11.14 48.28
C ALA A 128 2.78 12.49 48.19
N LEU A 129 2.04 12.74 47.10
CA LEU A 129 1.24 13.96 46.98
C LEU A 129 0.07 13.96 47.97
N LYS A 130 -0.60 12.81 48.18
CA LYS A 130 -1.66 12.68 49.18
C LYS A 130 -1.14 13.03 50.59
N GLU A 131 0.04 12.54 50.95
CA GLU A 131 0.66 12.84 52.25
C GLU A 131 0.94 14.34 52.42
N ARG A 132 1.54 14.97 51.40
CA ARG A 132 1.75 16.44 51.36
C ARG A 132 0.43 17.22 51.50
N VAL A 133 -0.64 16.76 50.87
CA VAL A 133 -1.98 17.37 50.98
C VAL A 133 -2.55 17.19 52.41
N GLY A 134 -2.33 16.03 53.03
CA GLY A 134 -2.68 15.77 54.42
C GLY A 134 -1.96 16.69 55.40
N GLU A 135 -0.67 16.94 55.20
CA GLU A 135 0.12 17.89 56.00
C GLU A 135 -0.39 19.34 55.93
N GLN A 136 -1.14 19.70 54.88
CA GLN A 136 -1.82 21.00 54.77
C GLN A 136 -3.18 21.04 55.48
N GLY A 137 -3.54 19.99 56.23
CA GLY A 137 -4.79 19.90 57.00
C GLY A 137 -5.94 19.22 56.27
N PHE A 138 -5.69 18.58 55.12
CA PHE A 138 -6.71 17.87 54.33
C PHE A 138 -6.52 16.35 54.42
N GLU A 139 -6.62 15.79 55.62
CA GLU A 139 -6.44 14.35 55.88
C GLU A 139 -7.46 13.46 55.14
N ASP A 140 -8.63 14.02 54.84
CA ASP A 140 -9.72 13.34 54.11
C ASP A 140 -9.51 13.31 52.59
N ALA A 141 -8.39 13.84 52.08
CA ALA A 141 -8.06 13.73 50.66
C ALA A 141 -7.92 12.24 50.27
N PHE A 142 -8.41 11.88 49.07
CA PHE A 142 -8.35 10.51 48.58
C PHE A 142 -7.83 10.45 47.16
N ILE A 143 -7.23 9.30 46.82
CA ILE A 143 -6.72 9.02 45.48
C ILE A 143 -7.88 8.51 44.62
N VAL A 144 -8.12 9.19 43.51
CA VAL A 144 -9.01 8.73 42.45
C VAL A 144 -8.19 8.07 41.36
N THR A 145 -8.62 6.88 40.95
CA THR A 145 -8.02 6.14 39.84
C THR A 145 -8.83 6.37 38.58
N LYS A 146 -8.18 6.80 37.50
CA LYS A 146 -8.81 7.07 36.21
C LYS A 146 -8.01 6.39 35.11
N THR A 147 -8.70 5.78 34.16
CA THR A 147 -8.07 5.27 32.93
C THR A 147 -8.11 6.37 31.87
N VAL A 148 -6.96 6.78 31.38
CA VAL A 148 -6.84 7.79 30.31
C VAL A 148 -6.11 7.23 29.10
N LYS A 149 -6.53 7.67 27.92
CA LYS A 149 -5.84 7.37 26.66
C LYS A 149 -4.64 8.30 26.55
N GLN A 150 -3.44 7.75 26.46
CA GLN A 150 -2.21 8.52 26.30
C GLN A 150 -1.60 8.23 24.92
N PRO A 151 -1.77 9.13 23.94
CA PRO A 151 -1.13 8.97 22.63
C PRO A 151 0.40 9.02 22.75
N SER A 152 1.10 8.27 21.91
CA SER A 152 2.56 8.35 21.84
C SER A 152 3.01 9.67 21.21
N ASN A 153 4.23 10.12 21.53
CA ASN A 153 4.84 11.31 20.92
C ASN A 153 4.86 11.22 19.38
N ASP A 154 5.08 10.02 18.83
CA ASP A 154 5.00 9.75 17.39
C ASP A 154 3.58 9.98 16.84
N ALA A 155 2.54 9.58 17.58
CA ALA A 155 1.15 9.78 17.18
C ALA A 155 0.77 11.26 17.17
N VAL A 156 1.23 12.02 18.17
CA VAL A 156 1.05 13.47 18.25
C VAL A 156 1.77 14.15 17.08
N ALA A 157 3.06 13.84 16.87
CA ALA A 157 3.87 14.41 15.80
C ALA A 157 3.28 14.12 14.41
N LEU A 158 2.85 12.88 14.14
CA LEU A 158 2.24 12.50 12.86
C LEU A 158 0.86 13.14 12.64
N SER A 159 0.10 13.38 13.71
CA SER A 159 -1.18 14.08 13.64
C SER A 159 -0.98 15.57 13.31
N GLN A 160 0.04 16.19 13.89
CA GLN A 160 0.42 17.58 13.62
C GLN A 160 1.10 17.76 12.25
N ALA A 161 1.90 16.80 11.79
CA ALA A 161 2.58 16.86 10.49
C ALA A 161 1.63 16.76 9.29
N LYS A 162 0.35 16.40 9.49
CA LYS A 162 -0.67 16.41 8.43
C LYS A 162 -1.44 17.74 8.32
N SER A 163 -1.27 18.68 9.25
CA SER A 163 -1.80 20.05 9.10
C SER A 163 -0.88 20.96 8.26
N GLY A 164 0.30 20.47 7.86
CA GLY A 164 1.18 21.12 6.89
C GLY A 164 1.98 20.09 6.08
N SER A 165 1.90 20.15 4.76
CA SER A 165 2.59 19.28 3.78
C SER A 165 4.05 18.94 4.15
N SER A 166 4.31 17.83 4.87
CA SER A 166 5.65 17.24 5.07
C SER A 166 5.61 15.84 5.71
N VAL A 167 4.97 14.86 5.05
CA VAL A 167 5.22 13.43 5.34
C VAL A 167 6.49 12.94 4.62
N SER A 168 7.01 13.72 3.67
CA SER A 168 8.20 13.37 2.86
C SER A 168 9.54 13.45 3.62
N ASN A 169 9.60 14.14 4.77
CA ASN A 169 10.88 14.44 5.44
C ASN A 169 11.33 13.42 6.50
N LEU A 170 10.51 12.41 6.85
CA LEU A 170 10.92 11.33 7.76
C LEU A 170 11.55 10.13 7.03
N ILE A 171 11.60 10.14 5.70
CA ILE A 171 12.13 9.04 4.86
C ILE A 171 13.49 9.42 4.20
N LEU A 172 13.96 10.66 4.36
CA LEU A 172 15.16 11.18 3.69
C LEU A 172 16.25 11.61 4.68
N SER A 173 16.79 10.69 5.48
CA SER A 173 18.12 10.88 6.06
C SER A 173 19.16 10.19 5.18
N ARG A 174 19.57 10.89 4.12
CA ARG A 174 20.83 10.62 3.40
C ARG A 174 21.94 11.33 4.19
N PRO A 175 23.06 10.69 4.55
CA PRO A 175 24.17 11.41 5.16
C PRO A 175 24.86 12.22 4.04
N THR A 176 24.77 13.55 4.09
CA THR A 176 25.60 14.43 3.26
C THR A 176 26.17 15.56 4.11
N ASN A 177 27.50 15.59 4.19
CA ASN A 177 28.29 16.73 4.64
C ASN A 177 28.12 17.89 3.67
N SER A 178 27.76 19.08 4.16
CA SER A 178 28.39 20.36 3.77
C SER A 178 27.75 21.54 4.48
N ASN A 179 28.61 22.36 5.06
CA ASN A 179 28.35 23.71 5.56
C ASN A 179 27.63 24.60 4.55
N SER A 180 26.70 25.40 5.05
CA SER A 180 26.58 26.81 4.65
C SER A 180 25.68 27.53 5.66
N ASP A 181 26.28 28.52 6.30
CA ASP A 181 25.62 29.59 7.02
C ASP A 181 24.60 30.29 6.10
N ASP A 182 23.43 30.64 6.64
CA ASP A 182 22.86 31.95 6.36
C ASP A 182 21.85 32.38 7.43
N VAL A 183 22.17 33.54 7.98
CA VAL A 183 21.45 34.32 8.97
C VAL A 183 20.28 35.02 8.29
N ASN A 184 19.09 35.05 8.90
CA ASN A 184 18.30 36.27 8.86
C ASN A 184 17.34 36.46 10.04
N LEU A 185 17.51 37.64 10.63
CA LEU A 185 16.78 38.24 11.72
C LEU A 185 15.47 38.86 11.22
N VAL A 186 14.36 38.64 11.92
CA VAL A 186 13.31 39.67 12.08
C VAL A 186 12.77 39.60 13.52
N ASN A 187 12.82 40.75 14.19
CA ASN A 187 12.42 40.99 15.58
C ASN A 187 10.89 41.05 15.78
N PRO A 188 10.41 40.92 17.03
CA PRO A 188 8.99 40.77 17.37
C PRO A 188 8.29 42.11 17.61
N THR A 189 7.03 42.21 17.20
CA THR A 189 6.15 43.32 17.61
C THR A 189 5.26 42.86 18.75
N VAL A 190 5.50 43.46 19.92
CA VAL A 190 4.71 43.35 21.15
C VAL A 190 3.35 44.00 20.94
N LEU A 191 2.26 43.27 21.22
CA LEU A 191 0.99 43.87 21.60
C LEU A 191 0.42 43.13 22.81
N SER A 192 0.27 43.91 23.88
CA SER A 192 -0.17 43.60 25.23
C SER A 192 -1.70 43.52 25.34
N ASN A 193 -2.22 42.41 25.89
CA ASN A 193 -3.23 42.42 26.96
C ASN A 193 -3.47 40.99 27.51
N PRO A 194 -3.34 40.73 28.82
CA PRO A 194 -3.57 39.40 29.39
C PRO A 194 -5.01 39.29 29.91
N ALA A 195 -5.88 38.63 29.17
CA ALA A 195 -7.00 37.92 29.79
C ALA A 195 -6.46 36.53 30.13
N ILE A 196 -6.19 36.28 31.41
CA ILE A 196 -5.81 34.97 31.92
C ILE A 196 -7.06 34.09 31.83
N VAL A 197 -7.26 33.48 30.67
CA VAL A 197 -8.08 32.28 30.52
C VAL A 197 -7.17 31.13 30.96
N ALA A 198 -7.61 30.35 31.93
CA ALA A 198 -6.90 29.16 32.37
C ALA A 198 -6.52 28.31 31.16
N PRO A 199 -5.29 27.76 31.07
CA PRO A 199 -4.94 26.89 29.97
C PRO A 199 -5.81 25.64 30.08
N GLU A 200 -6.82 25.55 29.24
CA GLU A 200 -7.51 24.30 28.95
C GLU A 200 -6.42 23.35 28.44
N ILE A 201 -6.08 22.32 29.22
CA ILE A 201 -5.15 21.28 28.80
C ILE A 201 -5.86 20.49 27.70
N VAL A 202 -5.77 20.98 26.47
CA VAL A 202 -6.29 20.31 25.28
C VAL A 202 -5.45 19.05 25.10
N GLN A 203 -6.03 17.89 25.39
CA GLN A 203 -5.42 16.62 24.99
C GLN A 203 -5.14 16.70 23.48
N PRO A 204 -3.91 16.42 23.01
CA PRO A 204 -3.57 16.61 21.62
C PRO A 204 -4.52 15.80 20.74
N GLU A 205 -5.26 16.51 19.87
CA GLU A 205 -6.22 15.87 18.98
C GLU A 205 -5.47 14.93 18.03
N ILE A 206 -5.69 13.63 18.20
CA ILE A 206 -5.07 12.60 17.36
C ILE A 206 -5.90 12.43 16.10
N ASN A 207 -5.23 12.46 14.95
CA ASN A 207 -5.87 12.22 13.67
C ASN A 207 -6.54 10.84 13.67
N SER A 208 -7.86 10.83 13.52
CA SER A 208 -8.68 9.59 13.52
C SER A 208 -8.34 8.62 12.39
N ASN A 209 -7.66 9.10 11.34
CA ASN A 209 -7.18 8.29 10.21
C ASN A 209 -5.76 7.75 10.42
N LEU A 210 -5.12 7.99 11.56
CA LEU A 210 -3.80 7.44 11.85
C LEU A 210 -3.88 5.92 11.92
N ARG A 211 -2.91 5.25 11.29
CA ARG A 211 -2.82 3.79 11.26
C ARG A 211 -1.44 3.32 11.64
N GLU A 212 -1.39 2.15 12.26
CA GLU A 212 -0.17 1.52 12.73
C GLU A 212 0.04 0.16 12.07
N VAL A 213 1.30 -0.20 11.94
CA VAL A 213 1.77 -1.54 11.60
C VAL A 213 1.66 -2.40 12.85
N ILE A 214 0.99 -3.54 12.74
CA ILE A 214 0.90 -4.54 13.81
C ILE A 214 1.72 -5.75 13.40
N VAL A 215 2.71 -6.06 14.23
CA VAL A 215 3.53 -7.26 14.11
C VAL A 215 3.01 -8.28 15.11
N LYS A 216 2.63 -9.46 14.61
CA LYS A 216 2.22 -10.61 15.41
C LYS A 216 3.22 -11.74 15.23
N GLY A 217 3.95 -12.05 16.30
CA GLY A 217 4.79 -13.24 16.40
C GLY A 217 4.11 -14.38 17.14
N ALA A 218 4.88 -15.42 17.46
CA ALA A 218 4.39 -16.58 18.21
C ALA A 218 4.13 -16.26 19.70
N SER A 219 4.66 -15.14 20.20
CA SER A 219 4.59 -14.74 21.61
C SER A 219 4.35 -13.23 21.75
N PHE A 220 3.99 -12.78 22.95
CA PHE A 220 3.89 -11.35 23.28
C PHE A 220 5.22 -10.62 23.05
N ALA A 221 6.34 -11.24 23.43
CA ALA A 221 7.69 -10.66 23.22
C ALA A 221 8.09 -10.50 21.75
N SER A 222 7.40 -11.19 20.82
CA SER A 222 7.61 -11.07 19.37
C SER A 222 6.49 -10.31 18.67
N SER A 223 5.59 -9.69 19.44
CA SER A 223 4.45 -8.92 18.94
C SER A 223 4.53 -7.49 19.42
N PHE A 224 4.35 -6.53 18.52
CA PHE A 224 4.39 -5.11 18.83
C PHE A 224 3.65 -4.31 17.76
N SER A 225 3.43 -3.03 18.00
CA SER A 225 2.95 -2.10 16.99
C SER A 225 3.92 -0.95 16.74
N SER A 226 3.82 -0.33 15.58
CA SER A 226 4.65 0.81 15.19
C SER A 226 3.87 1.74 14.27
N LEU A 227 3.96 3.05 14.54
CA LEU A 227 3.51 4.09 13.62
C LEU A 227 4.55 4.42 12.55
N LYS A 228 5.80 3.99 12.75
CA LYS A 228 6.92 4.15 11.83
C LYS A 228 7.05 2.92 10.91
N PRO A 229 7.69 3.06 9.74
CA PRO A 229 8.12 1.91 8.94
C PRO A 229 8.96 0.93 9.77
N VAL A 230 8.76 -0.36 9.54
CA VAL A 230 9.49 -1.42 10.23
C VAL A 230 10.19 -2.30 9.19
N ALA A 231 11.51 -2.38 9.26
CA ALA A 231 12.34 -3.22 8.42
C ALA A 231 12.69 -4.54 9.11
N PHE A 232 12.40 -5.65 8.45
CA PHE A 232 12.67 -7.02 8.91
C PHE A 232 13.84 -7.63 8.15
N GLY A 233 14.80 -8.18 8.87
CA GLY A 233 16.00 -8.83 8.34
C GLY A 233 16.27 -10.19 8.98
N SER A 234 17.26 -10.91 8.48
CA SER A 234 17.89 -12.02 9.20
C SER A 234 19.12 -11.52 9.98
N THR A 235 19.76 -12.37 10.78
CA THR A 235 21.05 -12.02 11.40
C THR A 235 22.20 -12.01 10.40
N ASN A 236 22.01 -12.66 9.24
CA ASN A 236 22.96 -12.72 8.13
C ASN A 236 22.27 -12.38 6.80
N GLU A 237 22.03 -11.10 6.58
CA GLU A 237 21.18 -10.58 5.49
C GLU A 237 21.69 -10.93 4.09
N ARG A 238 23.00 -11.17 3.97
CA ARG A 238 23.64 -11.52 2.70
C ARG A 238 23.42 -12.99 2.33
N ASN A 239 23.43 -13.89 3.31
CA ASN A 239 23.42 -15.33 3.01
C ASN A 239 22.12 -16.03 3.40
N VAL A 240 21.37 -15.45 4.33
CA VAL A 240 20.10 -16.00 4.82
C VAL A 240 18.98 -15.04 4.41
N PRO A 241 18.26 -15.33 3.31
CA PRO A 241 17.26 -14.41 2.79
C PRO A 241 16.04 -14.35 3.69
N VAL A 242 15.43 -13.17 3.74
CA VAL A 242 14.09 -12.96 4.28
C VAL A 242 13.05 -13.38 3.25
N ARG A 243 11.90 -13.82 3.72
CA ARG A 243 10.82 -14.33 2.89
C ARG A 243 9.56 -13.50 3.09
N VAL A 244 8.92 -13.13 1.99
CA VAL A 244 7.61 -12.48 1.95
C VAL A 244 6.64 -13.45 1.31
N ASN A 245 5.63 -13.88 2.06
CA ASN A 245 4.64 -14.86 1.61
C ASN A 245 5.30 -16.11 0.97
N GLY A 246 6.41 -16.57 1.55
CA GLY A 246 7.18 -17.74 1.09
C GLY A 246 8.25 -17.44 0.03
N LYS A 247 8.21 -16.30 -0.66
CA LYS A 247 9.21 -15.94 -1.68
C LYS A 247 10.43 -15.27 -1.04
N SER A 248 11.63 -15.71 -1.41
CA SER A 248 12.89 -15.30 -0.78
C SER A 248 13.48 -14.04 -1.43
N TYR A 249 14.00 -13.14 -0.62
CA TYR A 249 14.61 -11.86 -0.99
C TYR A 249 15.89 -11.62 -0.18
N ARG A 250 16.91 -11.03 -0.81
CA ARG A 250 18.12 -10.57 -0.13
C ARG A 250 17.84 -9.25 0.60
N GLY A 251 18.68 -8.91 1.58
CA GLY A 251 18.55 -7.67 2.34
C GLY A 251 17.38 -7.71 3.34
N ARG A 252 16.63 -6.62 3.42
CA ARG A 252 15.54 -6.42 4.39
C ARG A 252 14.19 -6.22 3.71
N ILE A 253 13.11 -6.47 4.45
CA ILE A 253 11.74 -6.15 4.06
C ILE A 253 11.21 -5.05 4.97
N GLU A 254 11.05 -3.86 4.41
CA GLU A 254 10.41 -2.73 5.08
C GLU A 254 8.90 -2.76 4.85
N VAL A 255 8.14 -2.52 5.91
CA VAL A 255 6.68 -2.48 5.89
C VAL A 255 6.18 -1.22 6.57
N PHE A 256 5.26 -0.52 5.91
CA PHE A 256 4.57 0.65 6.47
C PHE A 256 3.13 0.74 5.96
N VAL A 257 2.30 1.52 6.65
CA VAL A 257 0.93 1.80 6.21
C VAL A 257 0.95 3.01 5.26
N ASN A 258 0.37 2.87 4.07
CA ASN A 258 0.26 3.98 3.12
C ASN A 258 -0.99 4.84 3.35
N GLU A 259 -1.14 5.88 2.55
CA GLU A 259 -2.25 6.83 2.64
C GLU A 259 -3.63 6.19 2.43
N ARG A 260 -3.69 5.06 1.70
CA ARG A 260 -4.93 4.27 1.50
C ARG A 260 -5.27 3.39 2.70
N GLY A 261 -4.39 3.35 3.71
CA GLY A 261 -4.55 2.57 4.93
C GLY A 261 -4.17 1.09 4.82
N ASN A 262 -3.57 0.69 3.70
CA ASN A 262 -3.07 -0.67 3.47
C ASN A 262 -1.55 -0.72 3.63
N LEU A 263 -1.00 -1.94 3.75
CA LEU A 263 0.43 -2.14 3.85
C LEU A 263 1.10 -1.94 2.49
N THR A 264 2.20 -1.21 2.51
CA THR A 264 3.23 -1.21 1.47
C THR A 264 4.41 -2.03 1.96
N VAL A 265 4.86 -2.97 1.12
CA VAL A 265 5.95 -3.90 1.41
C VAL A 265 7.07 -3.62 0.43
N VAL A 266 8.23 -3.26 0.96
CA VAL A 266 9.39 -2.79 0.20
C VAL A 266 10.58 -3.70 0.48
N ASN A 267 11.23 -4.21 -0.56
CA ASN A 267 12.51 -4.87 -0.39
C ASN A 267 13.64 -3.84 -0.46
N VAL A 268 14.42 -3.74 0.62
CA VAL A 268 15.57 -2.85 0.75
C VAL A 268 16.83 -3.69 0.60
N VAL A 269 17.57 -3.49 -0.50
CA VAL A 269 18.66 -4.39 -0.89
C VAL A 269 19.78 -3.63 -1.60
N LYS A 270 21.00 -4.13 -1.53
CA LYS A 270 22.13 -3.58 -2.30
C LYS A 270 21.94 -3.82 -3.79
N ILE A 271 22.37 -2.87 -4.61
CA ILE A 271 22.05 -2.91 -6.05
C ILE A 271 22.62 -4.14 -6.76
N GLU A 272 23.78 -4.65 -6.36
CA GLU A 272 24.35 -5.85 -7.00
C GLU A 272 23.52 -7.10 -6.67
N ASP A 273 23.01 -7.21 -5.44
CA ASP A 273 22.12 -8.28 -5.00
C ASP A 273 20.74 -8.19 -5.67
N TYR A 274 20.24 -6.97 -5.91
CA TYR A 274 19.04 -6.74 -6.71
C TYR A 274 19.20 -7.27 -8.14
N LEU A 275 20.33 -6.95 -8.80
CA LEU A 275 20.58 -7.33 -10.19
C LEU A 275 20.66 -8.83 -10.41
N ARG A 276 21.11 -9.61 -9.41
CA ARG A 276 21.06 -11.08 -9.46
C ARG A 276 19.64 -11.62 -9.65
N GLY A 277 18.63 -10.90 -9.15
CA GLY A 277 17.21 -11.22 -9.33
C GLY A 277 16.55 -10.50 -10.50
N VAL A 278 17.26 -9.64 -11.25
CA VAL A 278 16.75 -8.95 -12.45
C VAL A 278 17.29 -9.58 -13.72
N VAL A 279 18.61 -9.63 -13.87
CA VAL A 279 19.30 -10.08 -15.09
C VAL A 279 18.77 -11.41 -15.62
N PRO A 280 18.60 -12.48 -14.81
CA PRO A 280 18.11 -13.76 -15.33
C PRO A 280 16.63 -13.75 -15.73
N ASN A 281 15.86 -12.75 -15.29
CA ASN A 281 14.44 -12.61 -15.61
C ASN A 281 14.18 -11.68 -16.80
N GLU A 282 15.15 -10.83 -17.14
CA GLU A 282 15.10 -9.94 -18.30
C GLU A 282 15.77 -10.57 -19.53
N LEU A 283 16.80 -11.39 -19.31
CA LEU A 283 17.52 -12.08 -20.38
C LEU A 283 17.64 -13.57 -20.09
N GLY A 284 16.85 -14.37 -20.81
CA GLY A 284 16.89 -15.84 -20.74
C GLY A 284 18.06 -16.48 -21.50
N LEU A 285 18.86 -15.71 -22.24
CA LEU A 285 19.99 -16.21 -23.01
C LEU A 285 21.20 -16.46 -22.09
N PRO A 286 21.77 -17.68 -22.01
CA PRO A 286 22.92 -17.98 -21.17
C PRO A 286 24.26 -17.57 -21.82
N SER A 287 24.33 -16.40 -22.44
CA SER A 287 25.56 -15.83 -23.00
C SER A 287 26.17 -14.83 -22.01
N LEU A 288 27.39 -15.08 -21.54
CA LEU A 288 28.02 -14.27 -20.49
C LEU A 288 28.16 -12.80 -20.90
N GLU A 289 28.62 -12.51 -22.11
CA GLU A 289 28.79 -11.12 -22.57
C GLU A 289 27.44 -10.41 -22.75
N ALA A 290 26.41 -11.12 -23.21
CA ALA A 290 25.06 -10.56 -23.28
C ALA A 290 24.49 -10.27 -21.87
N GLN A 291 24.72 -11.16 -20.92
CA GLN A 291 24.33 -10.95 -19.52
C GLN A 291 25.13 -9.83 -18.84
N LYS A 292 26.40 -9.61 -19.21
CA LYS A 292 27.19 -8.45 -18.75
C LYS A 292 26.61 -7.15 -19.28
N ALA A 293 26.28 -7.10 -20.58
CA ALA A 293 25.61 -5.94 -21.16
C ALA A 293 24.26 -5.67 -20.47
N GLN A 294 23.45 -6.71 -20.25
CA GLN A 294 22.20 -6.62 -19.50
C GLN A 294 22.42 -6.14 -18.05
N ALA A 295 23.46 -6.63 -17.36
CA ALA A 295 23.77 -6.21 -15.99
C ALA A 295 24.14 -4.73 -15.93
N VAL A 296 24.96 -4.22 -16.86
CA VAL A 296 25.31 -2.79 -16.95
C VAL A 296 24.08 -1.96 -17.29
N ALA A 297 23.27 -2.37 -18.28
CA ALA A 297 22.05 -1.67 -18.65
C ALA A 297 21.07 -1.61 -17.47
N ALA A 298 20.79 -2.75 -16.83
CA ALA A 298 19.88 -2.84 -15.71
C ALA A 298 20.36 -2.03 -14.50
N ARG A 299 21.65 -2.06 -14.17
CA ARG A 299 22.23 -1.22 -13.11
C ARG A 299 22.04 0.27 -13.42
N THR A 300 22.36 0.66 -14.64
CA THR A 300 22.27 2.05 -15.09
C THR A 300 20.83 2.55 -15.02
N TYR A 301 19.87 1.75 -15.51
CA TYR A 301 18.44 2.05 -15.42
C TYR A 301 17.98 2.22 -13.97
N ALA A 302 18.34 1.27 -13.09
CA ALA A 302 17.96 1.32 -11.68
C ALA A 302 18.52 2.56 -10.97
N ILE A 303 19.74 2.97 -11.28
CA ILE A 303 20.34 4.21 -10.75
C ILE A 303 19.65 5.44 -11.31
N LYS A 304 19.41 5.50 -12.61
CA LYS A 304 18.78 6.65 -13.28
C LYS A 304 17.35 6.89 -12.78
N ASN A 305 16.60 5.82 -12.54
CA ASN A 305 15.19 5.88 -12.13
C ASN A 305 15.02 5.68 -10.61
N MET A 306 16.10 5.76 -9.83
CA MET A 306 16.01 5.70 -8.37
C MET A 306 15.18 6.87 -7.83
N GLY A 307 14.21 6.57 -6.96
CA GLY A 307 13.25 7.55 -6.45
C GLY A 307 12.06 7.85 -7.36
N GLN A 308 11.87 7.12 -8.47
CA GLN A 308 10.72 7.30 -9.37
C GLN A 308 9.37 7.21 -8.63
N PHE A 309 9.28 6.36 -7.61
CA PHE A 309 8.10 6.17 -6.75
C PHE A 309 8.31 6.76 -5.33
N GLY A 310 9.11 7.82 -5.23
CA GLY A 310 9.49 8.40 -3.94
C GLY A 310 8.29 8.90 -3.13
N LYS A 311 7.20 9.32 -3.78
CA LYS A 311 5.94 9.73 -3.13
C LYS A 311 5.25 8.54 -2.46
N GLU A 312 5.36 7.36 -3.05
CA GLU A 312 4.83 6.10 -2.53
C GLU A 312 5.79 5.43 -1.54
N GLY A 313 6.99 6.00 -1.33
CA GLY A 313 7.96 5.57 -0.35
C GLY A 313 8.91 4.46 -0.82
N PHE A 314 9.13 4.30 -2.12
CA PHE A 314 10.13 3.35 -2.67
C PHE A 314 10.73 3.86 -3.99
N ASP A 315 11.71 3.16 -4.57
CA ASP A 315 12.43 3.64 -5.75
C ASP A 315 11.84 3.14 -7.06
N ILE A 316 11.56 1.82 -7.15
CA ILE A 316 11.18 1.13 -8.38
C ILE A 316 10.20 -0.03 -8.12
N LEU A 317 9.57 -0.55 -9.19
CA LEU A 317 8.66 -1.70 -9.14
C LEU A 317 9.33 -3.00 -9.62
N PRO A 318 8.90 -4.18 -9.15
CA PRO A 318 9.46 -5.47 -9.55
C PRO A 318 8.87 -6.05 -10.85
N THR A 319 8.19 -5.22 -11.64
CA THR A 319 7.46 -5.63 -12.87
C THR A 319 8.00 -4.87 -14.08
N THR A 320 7.48 -5.17 -15.27
CA THR A 320 7.84 -4.50 -16.53
C THR A 320 7.59 -2.98 -16.54
N ARG A 321 6.90 -2.43 -15.53
CA ARG A 321 6.82 -0.97 -15.31
C ARG A 321 8.17 -0.34 -14.94
N SER A 322 9.06 -1.14 -14.37
CA SER A 322 10.46 -0.75 -14.15
C SER A 322 11.36 -1.87 -14.69
N GLN A 323 11.58 -2.92 -13.91
CA GLN A 323 12.34 -4.10 -14.32
C GLN A 323 11.79 -5.35 -13.62
N VAL A 324 11.82 -6.50 -14.30
CA VAL A 324 11.33 -7.76 -13.77
C VAL A 324 12.26 -8.28 -12.68
N TYR A 325 11.88 -8.07 -11.41
CA TYR A 325 12.63 -8.51 -10.24
C TYR A 325 11.92 -9.69 -9.55
N ARG A 326 12.55 -10.86 -9.53
CA ARG A 326 11.96 -12.07 -8.92
C ARG A 326 12.66 -12.54 -7.64
N GLY A 327 13.57 -11.74 -7.07
CA GLY A 327 14.21 -12.06 -5.80
C GLY A 327 15.18 -13.24 -5.87
N PHE A 328 15.58 -13.72 -4.68
CA PHE A 328 16.68 -14.67 -4.50
C PHE A 328 16.49 -16.00 -5.22
N SER A 329 15.25 -16.51 -5.28
CA SER A 329 14.96 -17.82 -5.88
C SER A 329 15.12 -17.86 -7.41
N SER A 330 15.31 -16.71 -8.06
CA SER A 330 15.48 -16.61 -9.51
C SER A 330 16.93 -16.45 -9.96
N GLU A 331 17.87 -16.41 -9.02
CA GLU A 331 19.30 -16.25 -9.31
C GLU A 331 19.84 -17.49 -10.05
N ASN A 332 20.72 -17.27 -11.02
CA ASN A 332 21.48 -18.33 -11.67
C ASN A 332 22.98 -17.98 -11.75
N SER A 333 23.82 -18.97 -11.98
CA SER A 333 25.28 -18.84 -11.92
C SER A 333 25.83 -17.89 -12.99
N THR A 334 25.39 -18.01 -14.25
CA THR A 334 25.87 -17.16 -15.35
C THR A 334 25.53 -15.69 -15.11
N ALA A 335 24.31 -15.39 -14.67
CA ALA A 335 23.86 -14.02 -14.44
C ALA A 335 24.54 -13.43 -13.21
N THR A 336 24.74 -14.24 -12.17
CA THR A 336 25.49 -13.84 -10.97
C THR A 336 26.93 -13.49 -11.33
N LEU A 337 27.59 -14.31 -12.15
CA LEU A 337 28.94 -14.05 -12.64
C LEU A 337 29.01 -12.77 -13.49
N ALA A 338 28.01 -12.53 -14.35
CA ALA A 338 27.93 -11.32 -15.16
C ALA A 338 27.78 -10.05 -14.30
N VAL A 339 26.92 -10.10 -13.28
CA VAL A 339 26.74 -9.01 -12.31
C VAL A 339 28.05 -8.75 -11.55
N GLU A 340 28.73 -9.80 -11.07
CA GLU A 340 29.99 -9.69 -10.35
C GLU A 340 31.12 -9.11 -11.21
N GLN A 341 31.31 -9.60 -12.44
CA GLN A 341 32.34 -9.10 -13.35
C GLN A 341 32.08 -7.67 -13.84
N THR A 342 30.85 -7.17 -13.72
CA THR A 342 30.46 -5.80 -14.08
C THR A 342 30.14 -4.93 -12.85
N LYS A 343 30.53 -5.37 -11.65
CA LYS A 343 30.18 -4.70 -10.39
C LYS A 343 30.43 -3.19 -10.45
N GLY A 344 29.39 -2.39 -10.18
CA GLY A 344 29.45 -0.94 -10.17
C GLY A 344 29.63 -0.27 -11.54
N ILE A 345 29.72 -1.01 -12.66
CA ILE A 345 29.83 -0.41 -13.99
C ILE A 345 28.44 0.07 -14.45
N VAL A 346 28.36 1.33 -14.85
CA VAL A 346 27.17 2.01 -15.39
C VAL A 346 27.52 2.75 -16.69
N ALA A 347 26.54 2.92 -17.57
CA ALA A 347 26.67 3.74 -18.78
C ALA A 347 26.25 5.19 -18.48
N THR A 348 27.06 6.15 -18.92
CA THR A 348 26.84 7.57 -18.64
C THR A 348 26.94 8.39 -19.91
N TYR A 349 26.16 9.48 -19.98
CA TYR A 349 26.24 10.50 -21.00
C TYR A 349 26.37 11.85 -20.30
N ASN A 350 27.38 12.65 -20.66
CA ASN A 350 27.72 13.90 -19.97
C ASN A 350 27.87 13.73 -18.45
N GLY A 351 28.51 12.64 -18.02
CA GLY A 351 28.78 12.34 -16.61
C GLY A 351 27.55 11.93 -15.78
N LYS A 352 26.37 11.78 -16.41
CA LYS A 352 25.13 11.34 -15.75
C LYS A 352 24.73 9.95 -16.25
N PRO A 353 24.21 9.05 -15.39
CA PRO A 353 23.64 7.78 -15.83
C PRO A 353 22.59 7.98 -16.93
N ILE A 354 22.68 7.20 -18.00
CA ILE A 354 21.68 7.25 -19.08
C ILE A 354 20.37 6.56 -18.67
N ASN A 355 19.27 6.87 -19.36
CA ASN A 355 18.10 6.01 -19.29
C ASN A 355 18.32 4.76 -20.16
N ALA A 356 18.95 3.73 -19.58
CA ALA A 356 19.35 2.50 -20.27
C ALA A 356 18.16 1.55 -20.52
N MET A 357 17.24 1.97 -21.40
CA MET A 357 16.09 1.17 -21.79
C MET A 357 16.49 -0.03 -22.67
N TYR A 358 15.77 -1.14 -22.53
CA TYR A 358 15.98 -2.35 -23.31
C TYR A 358 14.63 -3.00 -23.65
N THR A 359 14.64 -3.84 -24.69
CA THR A 359 13.48 -4.61 -25.14
C THR A 359 13.90 -6.04 -25.47
N SER A 360 12.95 -6.99 -25.43
CA SER A 360 13.23 -8.40 -25.76
C SER A 360 13.72 -8.57 -27.19
N THR A 361 13.00 -7.99 -28.16
CA THR A 361 13.27 -8.16 -29.59
C THR A 361 12.94 -6.86 -30.31
N CYS A 362 13.92 -6.31 -31.04
CA CYS A 362 13.77 -5.04 -31.74
C CYS A 362 13.07 -5.15 -33.11
N GLY A 363 12.93 -6.36 -33.66
CA GLY A 363 12.32 -6.56 -34.99
C GLY A 363 13.21 -6.15 -36.17
N GLY A 364 14.53 -6.05 -35.95
CA GLY A 364 15.54 -5.71 -36.97
C GLY A 364 16.22 -4.36 -36.72
N ARG A 365 15.50 -3.40 -36.14
CA ARG A 365 16.03 -2.06 -35.84
C ARG A 365 15.45 -1.53 -34.52
N THR A 366 16.26 -0.86 -33.72
CA THR A 366 15.75 -0.11 -32.55
C THR A 366 15.09 1.18 -33.00
N GLU A 367 14.34 1.81 -32.10
CA GLU A 367 13.53 3.00 -32.39
C GLU A 367 14.18 4.26 -31.81
N ASN A 368 13.90 5.41 -32.41
CA ASN A 368 14.16 6.71 -31.78
C ASN A 368 13.20 6.90 -30.61
N VAL A 369 13.71 7.29 -29.44
CA VAL A 369 12.89 7.36 -28.23
C VAL A 369 11.68 8.28 -28.36
N GLU A 370 11.80 9.36 -29.13
CA GLU A 370 10.71 10.32 -29.37
C GLU A 370 9.53 9.76 -30.17
N ASN A 371 9.70 8.63 -30.85
CA ASN A 371 8.61 7.94 -31.53
C ASN A 371 7.78 7.07 -30.59
N ILE A 372 8.26 6.82 -29.36
CA ILE A 372 7.59 6.02 -28.33
C ILE A 372 7.14 6.88 -27.15
N TYR A 373 7.93 7.90 -26.79
CA TYR A 373 7.71 8.77 -25.64
C TYR A 373 7.85 10.25 -26.01
N GLU A 374 7.39 11.14 -25.14
CA GLU A 374 7.38 12.60 -25.38
C GLU A 374 8.72 13.30 -25.07
N PHE A 375 9.85 12.61 -25.29
CA PHE A 375 11.18 13.18 -25.07
C PHE A 375 12.19 12.62 -26.08
N ALA A 376 13.28 13.34 -26.29
CA ALA A 376 14.39 12.93 -27.16
C ALA A 376 15.69 12.86 -26.37
N GLU A 377 16.51 11.82 -26.62
CA GLU A 377 17.81 11.64 -25.98
C GLU A 377 18.87 11.30 -27.04
N PRO A 378 20.07 11.92 -27.02
CA PRO A 378 21.10 11.70 -28.03
C PRO A 378 21.59 10.24 -28.12
N TYR A 379 21.49 9.49 -27.02
CA TYR A 379 21.95 8.11 -26.90
C TYR A 379 20.83 7.07 -27.12
N LEU A 380 19.58 7.48 -27.33
CA LEU A 380 18.44 6.60 -27.61
C LEU A 380 17.93 6.81 -29.05
N ARG A 381 18.78 6.41 -29.99
CA ARG A 381 18.53 6.52 -31.43
C ARG A 381 18.32 5.15 -32.05
N GLY A 382 17.52 5.12 -33.11
CA GLY A 382 17.29 3.92 -33.89
C GLY A 382 18.59 3.44 -34.56
N VAL A 383 18.99 2.21 -34.28
CA VAL A 383 20.16 1.54 -34.84
C VAL A 383 19.78 0.14 -35.30
N GLU A 384 20.52 -0.39 -36.28
CA GLU A 384 20.31 -1.76 -36.75
C GLU A 384 20.71 -2.77 -35.67
N CYS A 385 19.87 -3.78 -35.44
CA CYS A 385 20.08 -4.85 -34.45
C CYS A 385 19.84 -6.26 -35.04
N SER A 386 19.69 -6.36 -36.37
CA SER A 386 19.71 -7.63 -37.10
C SER A 386 21.10 -8.29 -37.06
N LEU A 387 21.14 -9.60 -36.80
CA LEU A 387 22.34 -10.44 -36.91
C LEU A 387 22.79 -10.60 -38.38
N GLU A 388 21.84 -10.54 -39.31
CA GLU A 388 22.07 -10.52 -40.76
C GLU A 388 22.43 -9.09 -41.14
N GLY A 389 23.70 -8.76 -40.94
CA GLY A 389 24.18 -7.40 -40.99
C GLY A 389 23.97 -6.67 -42.32
N ARG A 390 23.93 -5.33 -42.19
CA ARG A 390 24.36 -4.34 -43.20
C ARG A 390 23.56 -4.21 -44.49
N GLU A 391 22.45 -4.91 -44.71
CA GLU A 391 21.50 -4.47 -45.72
C GLU A 391 20.60 -3.40 -45.10
N HIS A 392 20.72 -2.16 -45.59
CA HIS A 392 19.79 -1.10 -45.28
C HIS A 392 18.39 -1.54 -45.71
N PHE A 393 17.57 -2.04 -44.79
CA PHE A 393 16.15 -2.20 -45.04
C PHE A 393 15.59 -0.83 -45.39
N GLN A 394 15.12 -0.65 -46.64
CA GLN A 394 14.36 0.54 -47.00
C GLN A 394 13.16 0.61 -46.05
N THR A 395 12.97 1.78 -45.43
CA THR A 395 11.83 2.02 -44.55
C THR A 395 10.53 1.76 -45.32
N LEU A 396 9.86 0.65 -45.01
CA LEU A 396 8.54 0.35 -45.53
C LEU A 396 7.51 0.98 -44.60
N LEU A 397 6.91 2.08 -45.02
CA LEU A 397 5.77 2.67 -44.31
C LEU A 397 4.53 1.80 -44.57
N VAL A 398 4.19 0.94 -43.63
CA VAL A 398 2.95 0.17 -43.66
C VAL A 398 1.80 1.10 -43.26
N LYS A 399 1.09 1.65 -44.25
CA LYS A 399 -0.18 2.34 -44.03
C LYS A 399 -1.31 1.32 -44.02
N SER A 400 -2.07 1.29 -42.94
CA SER A 400 -3.31 0.53 -42.85
C SER A 400 -4.48 1.47 -43.12
N ASN A 401 -5.34 1.10 -44.07
CA ASN A 401 -6.65 1.75 -44.25
C ASN A 401 -7.69 1.18 -43.26
N ARG A 402 -7.27 0.28 -42.35
CA ARG A 402 -8.16 -0.28 -41.34
C ARG A 402 -8.46 0.80 -40.32
N GLU A 403 -9.72 1.19 -40.26
CA GLU A 403 -10.26 1.96 -39.13
C GLU A 403 -9.95 1.23 -37.82
N LEU A 404 -9.41 1.97 -36.85
CA LEU A 404 -9.10 1.45 -35.53
C LEU A 404 -10.38 0.97 -34.82
N PRO A 405 -10.33 -0.10 -34.02
CA PRO A 405 -11.45 -0.49 -33.15
C PRO A 405 -11.82 0.67 -32.21
N LYS A 406 -13.12 0.95 -32.08
CA LYS A 406 -13.64 2.00 -31.19
C LYS A 406 -13.85 1.45 -29.77
N ILE A 407 -12.76 1.02 -29.14
CA ILE A 407 -12.74 0.60 -27.73
C ILE A 407 -11.83 1.59 -27.00
N GLU A 408 -12.45 2.55 -26.32
CA GLU A 408 -11.77 3.64 -25.61
C GLU A 408 -11.82 3.43 -24.10
N ARG A 409 -12.77 2.62 -23.61
CA ARG A 409 -12.90 2.30 -22.18
C ARG A 409 -12.05 1.11 -21.76
N ASP A 410 -11.18 1.33 -20.78
CA ASP A 410 -10.28 0.31 -20.20
C ASP A 410 -11.01 -0.96 -19.71
N GLU A 411 -12.24 -0.81 -19.19
CA GLU A 411 -13.09 -1.92 -18.72
C GLU A 411 -13.45 -2.89 -19.86
N ASN A 412 -13.65 -2.39 -21.07
CA ASN A 412 -14.07 -3.16 -22.25
C ASN A 412 -12.90 -3.84 -22.96
N ILE A 413 -11.66 -3.44 -22.68
CA ILE A 413 -10.44 -4.11 -23.20
C ILE A 413 -10.40 -5.57 -22.75
N ARG A 414 -10.80 -5.86 -21.50
CA ARG A 414 -10.86 -7.24 -20.98
C ARG A 414 -11.96 -8.05 -21.66
N LEU A 415 -13.15 -7.45 -21.81
CA LEU A 415 -14.29 -8.09 -22.48
C LEU A 415 -13.96 -8.47 -23.93
N THR A 416 -13.18 -7.64 -24.62
CA THR A 416 -12.71 -7.93 -25.99
C THR A 416 -11.97 -9.27 -26.08
N ARG A 417 -11.06 -9.54 -25.13
CA ARG A 417 -10.33 -10.81 -25.09
C ARG A 417 -11.27 -11.97 -24.79
N ASP A 418 -12.16 -11.80 -23.82
CA ASP A 418 -13.04 -12.88 -23.35
C ASP A 418 -14.09 -13.23 -24.41
N THR A 419 -14.67 -12.23 -25.10
CA THR A 419 -15.58 -12.44 -26.24
C THR A 419 -14.88 -13.03 -27.45
N ALA A 420 -13.63 -12.65 -27.73
CA ALA A 420 -12.84 -13.29 -28.78
C ALA A 420 -12.60 -14.78 -28.46
N PHE A 421 -12.36 -15.12 -27.19
CA PHE A 421 -12.24 -16.51 -26.76
C PHE A 421 -13.55 -17.27 -26.96
N LEU A 422 -14.71 -16.68 -26.63
CA LEU A 422 -16.02 -17.27 -26.91
C LEU A 422 -16.22 -17.51 -28.41
N ALA A 423 -15.89 -16.53 -29.26
CA ALA A 423 -16.03 -16.66 -30.73
C ALA A 423 -15.21 -17.84 -31.29
N VAL A 424 -13.96 -18.00 -30.84
CA VAL A 424 -13.10 -19.14 -31.24
C VAL A 424 -13.66 -20.49 -30.76
N ASN A 425 -14.43 -20.48 -29.67
CA ASN A 425 -15.14 -21.65 -29.15
C ASN A 425 -16.55 -21.83 -29.74
N ASN A 426 -16.78 -21.28 -30.95
CA ASN A 426 -18.03 -21.36 -31.71
C ASN A 426 -19.26 -20.78 -31.01
N TRP A 427 -19.09 -19.79 -30.11
CA TRP A 427 -20.21 -18.99 -29.64
C TRP A 427 -20.58 -17.96 -30.69
N GLN A 428 -21.88 -17.81 -30.95
CA GLN A 428 -22.38 -16.88 -31.96
C GLN A 428 -22.24 -15.43 -31.48
N ILE A 429 -21.49 -14.62 -32.21
CA ILE A 429 -21.30 -13.18 -31.93
C ILE A 429 -21.90 -12.39 -33.10
N SER A 430 -22.69 -11.35 -32.84
CA SER A 430 -23.41 -10.59 -33.88
C SER A 430 -22.55 -9.58 -34.62
N THR A 431 -21.35 -9.29 -34.10
CA THR A 431 -20.41 -8.34 -34.70
C THR A 431 -19.09 -8.98 -35.12
N ASN A 432 -18.55 -8.48 -36.23
CA ASN A 432 -17.19 -8.78 -36.67
C ASN A 432 -16.16 -7.77 -36.10
N ARG A 433 -16.62 -6.75 -35.38
CA ARG A 433 -15.79 -5.70 -34.76
C ARG A 433 -16.37 -5.27 -33.43
N PHE A 434 -15.62 -5.46 -32.36
CA PHE A 434 -16.01 -5.01 -31.03
C PHE A 434 -15.85 -3.49 -30.90
N SER A 435 -16.80 -2.86 -30.22
CA SER A 435 -16.81 -1.44 -29.85
C SER A 435 -17.30 -1.29 -28.42
N ASP A 436 -17.08 -0.12 -27.84
CA ASP A 436 -17.65 0.20 -26.52
C ASP A 436 -19.18 0.13 -26.53
N ASP A 437 -19.83 0.50 -27.64
CA ASP A 437 -21.28 0.40 -27.80
C ASP A 437 -21.74 -1.06 -27.75
N TYR A 438 -21.06 -1.97 -28.45
CA TYR A 438 -21.39 -3.39 -28.44
C TYR A 438 -21.38 -4.00 -27.03
N PHE A 439 -20.43 -3.59 -26.17
CA PHE A 439 -20.35 -4.09 -24.79
C PHE A 439 -21.33 -3.42 -23.83
N SER A 440 -21.99 -2.33 -24.24
CA SER A 440 -22.99 -1.62 -23.43
C SER A 440 -24.43 -1.87 -23.88
N ASP A 441 -24.62 -2.26 -25.13
CA ASP A 441 -25.93 -2.65 -25.64
C ASP A 441 -26.33 -4.04 -25.12
N ALA A 442 -27.64 -4.20 -24.88
CA ALA A 442 -28.19 -5.52 -24.56
C ALA A 442 -28.01 -6.48 -25.75
N PRO A 443 -27.73 -7.77 -25.51
CA PRO A 443 -27.62 -8.74 -26.59
C PRO A 443 -28.96 -8.87 -27.33
N ASN A 444 -28.90 -8.99 -28.65
CA ASN A 444 -30.11 -9.26 -29.42
C ASN A 444 -30.62 -10.70 -29.18
N GLU A 445 -31.88 -10.95 -29.56
CA GLU A 445 -32.54 -12.24 -29.29
C GLU A 445 -31.83 -13.43 -29.93
N ASN A 446 -31.17 -13.23 -31.08
CA ASN A 446 -30.46 -14.31 -31.78
C ASN A 446 -29.18 -14.69 -31.04
N GLU A 447 -28.39 -13.71 -30.60
CA GLU A 447 -27.22 -13.95 -29.74
C GLU A 447 -27.62 -14.62 -28.43
N LEU A 448 -28.61 -14.03 -27.74
CA LEU A 448 -29.06 -14.54 -26.46
C LEU A 448 -29.56 -15.99 -26.56
N ARG A 449 -30.36 -16.30 -27.60
CA ARG A 449 -30.84 -17.67 -27.84
C ARG A 449 -29.70 -18.63 -28.16
N ALA A 450 -28.75 -18.23 -29.00
CA ALA A 450 -27.60 -19.05 -29.34
C ALA A 450 -26.73 -19.35 -28.11
N TRP A 451 -26.47 -18.33 -27.28
CA TRP A 451 -25.70 -18.47 -26.04
C TRP A 451 -26.40 -19.40 -25.04
N LEU A 452 -27.68 -19.18 -24.80
CA LEU A 452 -28.45 -20.01 -23.87
C LEU A 452 -28.58 -21.46 -24.36
N ASN A 453 -28.75 -21.69 -25.66
CA ASN A 453 -28.75 -23.05 -26.22
C ASN A 453 -27.38 -23.72 -26.08
N ALA A 454 -26.28 -22.98 -26.25
CA ALA A 454 -24.93 -23.50 -26.06
C ALA A 454 -24.69 -23.88 -24.58
N ILE A 455 -25.17 -23.07 -23.64
CA ILE A 455 -25.13 -23.37 -22.20
C ILE A 455 -25.95 -24.64 -21.91
N ALA A 456 -27.21 -24.66 -22.32
CA ALA A 456 -28.12 -25.78 -22.08
C ALA A 456 -27.57 -27.09 -22.66
N SER A 457 -27.00 -27.05 -23.87
CA SER A 457 -26.36 -28.22 -24.49
C SER A 457 -25.17 -28.74 -23.67
N ARG A 458 -24.33 -27.85 -23.12
CA ARG A 458 -23.16 -28.24 -22.31
C ARG A 458 -23.54 -28.77 -20.93
N LEU A 459 -24.65 -28.28 -20.38
CA LEU A 459 -25.20 -28.72 -19.09
C LEU A 459 -26.17 -29.91 -19.22
N ASN A 460 -26.39 -30.41 -20.45
CA ASN A 460 -27.38 -31.44 -20.76
C ASN A 460 -28.80 -31.10 -20.26
N GLN A 461 -29.19 -29.83 -20.44
CA GLN A 461 -30.49 -29.26 -20.07
C GLN A 461 -31.36 -29.02 -21.31
N PRO A 462 -32.69 -28.99 -21.17
CA PRO A 462 -33.57 -28.64 -22.28
C PRO A 462 -33.33 -27.20 -22.74
N PHE A 463 -33.48 -26.97 -24.05
CA PHE A 463 -33.31 -25.63 -24.60
C PHE A 463 -34.44 -24.70 -24.15
N PRO A 464 -34.13 -23.47 -23.73
CA PRO A 464 -35.13 -22.52 -23.29
C PRO A 464 -36.07 -22.14 -24.44
N GLN A 465 -37.36 -22.13 -24.14
CA GLN A 465 -38.40 -21.70 -25.07
C GLN A 465 -38.64 -20.20 -24.91
N ASN A 466 -39.07 -19.53 -25.99
CA ASN A 466 -39.46 -18.11 -25.97
C ASN A 466 -38.38 -17.14 -25.47
N VAL A 467 -37.11 -17.34 -25.87
CA VAL A 467 -36.04 -16.38 -25.60
C VAL A 467 -36.32 -15.07 -26.35
N THR A 468 -36.53 -14.01 -25.58
CA THR A 468 -36.76 -12.61 -26.00
C THR A 468 -35.69 -11.69 -25.42
N THR A 469 -35.67 -10.42 -25.83
CA THR A 469 -34.81 -9.39 -25.22
C THR A 469 -34.98 -9.27 -23.69
N GLU A 470 -36.19 -9.44 -23.19
CA GLU A 470 -36.50 -9.46 -21.74
C GLU A 470 -35.79 -10.59 -21.00
N THR A 471 -35.46 -11.69 -21.69
CA THR A 471 -34.70 -12.81 -21.10
C THR A 471 -33.27 -12.39 -20.74
N GLY A 472 -32.72 -11.38 -21.41
CA GLY A 472 -31.37 -10.85 -21.19
C GLY A 472 -31.26 -9.96 -19.95
N LYS A 473 -32.39 -9.53 -19.37
CA LYS A 473 -32.40 -8.74 -18.14
C LYS A 473 -31.81 -9.55 -16.99
N PRO A 474 -30.93 -8.98 -16.14
CA PRO A 474 -30.22 -9.75 -15.11
C PRO A 474 -31.12 -10.58 -14.21
N ALA A 475 -32.28 -10.06 -13.79
CA ALA A 475 -33.22 -10.80 -12.95
C ALA A 475 -33.84 -12.02 -13.65
N ASN A 476 -34.24 -11.85 -14.92
CA ASN A 476 -34.84 -12.93 -15.71
C ASN A 476 -33.79 -13.99 -16.10
N LEU A 477 -32.60 -13.52 -16.47
CA LEU A 477 -31.45 -14.38 -16.76
C LEU A 477 -31.03 -15.19 -15.53
N ALA A 478 -31.06 -14.58 -14.34
CA ALA A 478 -30.73 -15.25 -13.09
C ALA A 478 -31.63 -16.46 -12.83
N ASN A 479 -32.94 -16.32 -13.01
CA ASN A 479 -33.88 -17.45 -12.85
C ASN A 479 -33.57 -18.59 -13.81
N LEU A 480 -33.30 -18.26 -15.07
CA LEU A 480 -33.03 -19.26 -16.09
C LEU A 480 -31.70 -20.00 -15.81
N LEU A 481 -30.63 -19.26 -15.54
CA LEU A 481 -29.31 -19.83 -15.27
C LEU A 481 -29.28 -20.60 -13.97
N ALA A 482 -29.87 -20.09 -12.88
CA ALA A 482 -29.93 -20.81 -11.62
C ALA A 482 -30.68 -22.14 -11.77
N THR A 483 -31.78 -22.15 -12.53
CA THR A 483 -32.52 -23.38 -12.84
C THR A 483 -31.67 -24.36 -13.66
N MET A 484 -30.93 -23.89 -14.66
CA MET A 484 -30.06 -24.74 -15.49
C MET A 484 -28.87 -25.31 -14.70
N LEU A 485 -28.28 -24.53 -13.79
CA LEU A 485 -27.08 -24.90 -13.05
C LEU A 485 -27.39 -25.76 -11.83
N TYR A 486 -28.46 -25.46 -11.11
CA TYR A 486 -28.74 -26.03 -9.80
C TYR A 486 -30.07 -26.79 -9.71
N GLY A 487 -30.97 -26.62 -10.69
CA GLY A 487 -32.32 -27.16 -10.66
C GLY A 487 -33.35 -26.18 -10.07
N ALA A 488 -34.62 -26.52 -10.23
CA ALA A 488 -35.73 -25.72 -9.70
C ALA A 488 -35.70 -25.69 -8.16
N ASP A 489 -36.09 -24.54 -7.58
CA ASP A 489 -36.25 -24.31 -6.13
C ASP A 489 -34.99 -24.48 -5.27
N TYR A 490 -33.82 -24.69 -5.89
CA TYR A 490 -32.56 -24.90 -5.19
C TYR A 490 -32.19 -23.70 -4.32
N ALA A 491 -32.26 -22.48 -4.88
CA ALA A 491 -31.86 -21.27 -4.17
C ALA A 491 -32.78 -20.96 -2.99
N ASP A 492 -34.08 -21.17 -3.14
CA ASP A 492 -35.08 -20.97 -2.08
C ASP A 492 -34.95 -21.98 -0.95
N THR A 493 -34.44 -23.18 -1.25
CA THR A 493 -34.17 -24.21 -0.23
C THR A 493 -32.86 -23.93 0.51
N LEU A 494 -31.85 -23.42 -0.18
CA LEU A 494 -30.49 -23.26 0.36
C LEU A 494 -30.29 -21.96 1.15
N LEU A 495 -30.94 -20.88 0.75
CA LEU A 495 -30.72 -19.55 1.33
C LEU A 495 -31.89 -19.16 2.24
N SER A 496 -31.58 -18.73 3.46
CA SER A 496 -32.57 -18.07 4.29
C SER A 496 -32.89 -16.68 3.76
N ALA A 497 -34.03 -16.10 4.16
CA ALA A 497 -34.36 -14.71 3.83
C ALA A 497 -33.27 -13.71 4.28
N SER A 498 -32.57 -14.00 5.37
CA SER A 498 -31.44 -13.19 5.85
C SER A 498 -30.24 -13.30 4.92
N ASP A 499 -29.94 -14.49 4.41
CA ASP A 499 -28.83 -14.70 3.47
C ASP A 499 -29.10 -13.99 2.15
N VAL A 500 -30.33 -14.11 1.62
CA VAL A 500 -30.75 -13.42 0.39
C VAL A 500 -30.60 -11.91 0.57
N ASN A 501 -31.07 -11.34 1.68
CA ASN A 501 -30.95 -9.90 1.93
C ASN A 501 -29.50 -9.44 2.11
N TYR A 502 -28.65 -10.28 2.72
CA TYR A 502 -27.22 -9.99 2.83
C TYR A 502 -26.54 -9.98 1.46
N GLN A 503 -26.78 -10.99 0.61
CA GLN A 503 -26.19 -11.07 -0.73
C GLN A 503 -26.71 -9.97 -1.67
N LEU A 504 -27.93 -9.48 -1.44
CA LEU A 504 -28.53 -8.38 -2.20
C LEU A 504 -28.34 -7.00 -1.54
N SER A 505 -27.38 -6.85 -0.61
CA SER A 505 -27.10 -5.58 0.08
C SER A 505 -26.24 -4.61 -0.75
N PHE A 506 -26.70 -4.29 -1.96
CA PHE A 506 -26.06 -3.35 -2.89
C PHE A 506 -27.06 -2.30 -3.41
N ALA A 507 -26.58 -1.34 -4.21
CA ALA A 507 -27.24 -0.05 -4.42
C ALA A 507 -28.68 -0.14 -4.99
N ASP A 508 -28.97 -1.14 -5.81
CA ASP A 508 -30.28 -1.40 -6.42
C ASP A 508 -30.78 -2.83 -6.15
N GLY A 509 -30.27 -3.48 -5.10
CA GLY A 509 -30.65 -4.84 -4.74
C GLY A 509 -32.10 -4.99 -4.25
N ASP A 510 -32.73 -3.89 -3.83
CA ASP A 510 -34.15 -3.78 -3.53
C ASP A 510 -35.04 -3.86 -4.79
N LYS A 511 -34.51 -3.46 -5.96
CA LYS A 511 -35.21 -3.54 -7.24
C LYS A 511 -35.27 -4.94 -7.85
N VAL A 512 -34.50 -5.90 -7.31
CA VAL A 512 -34.55 -7.30 -7.79
C VAL A 512 -35.94 -7.88 -7.50
N PRO A 513 -36.69 -8.33 -8.53
CA PRO A 513 -38.05 -8.84 -8.36
C PRO A 513 -38.10 -9.98 -7.36
N VAL A 514 -39.12 -10.00 -6.50
CA VAL A 514 -39.26 -10.94 -5.36
C VAL A 514 -39.00 -12.39 -5.77
N LEU A 515 -39.58 -12.85 -6.88
CA LEU A 515 -39.45 -14.22 -7.38
C LEU A 515 -38.05 -14.59 -7.87
N SER A 516 -37.18 -13.60 -8.11
CA SER A 516 -35.83 -13.80 -8.63
C SER A 516 -34.74 -13.58 -7.59
N ARG A 517 -35.10 -13.16 -6.37
CA ARG A 517 -34.14 -12.74 -5.35
C ARG A 517 -33.21 -13.87 -4.91
N ALA A 518 -33.76 -15.04 -4.60
CA ALA A 518 -32.96 -16.19 -4.17
C ALA A 518 -32.00 -16.66 -5.27
N ASN A 519 -32.51 -16.80 -6.51
CA ASN A 519 -31.70 -17.18 -7.67
C ASN A 519 -30.59 -16.17 -8.00
N THR A 520 -30.89 -14.87 -7.88
CA THR A 520 -29.89 -13.81 -8.07
C THR A 520 -28.82 -13.86 -6.98
N ALA A 521 -29.25 -14.02 -5.72
CA ALA A 521 -28.35 -14.10 -4.57
C ALA A 521 -27.39 -15.29 -4.65
N VAL A 522 -27.85 -16.47 -5.08
CA VAL A 522 -26.98 -17.65 -5.20
C VAL A 522 -25.95 -17.49 -6.33
N LEU A 523 -26.34 -16.89 -7.46
CA LEU A 523 -25.41 -16.63 -8.57
C LEU A 523 -24.36 -15.58 -8.23
N LEU A 524 -24.71 -14.56 -7.45
CA LEU A 524 -23.74 -13.57 -6.93
C LEU A 524 -22.79 -14.21 -5.92
N ARG A 525 -23.32 -15.00 -4.98
CA ARG A 525 -22.52 -15.72 -3.96
C ARG A 525 -21.48 -16.64 -4.60
N ASP A 526 -21.90 -17.38 -5.64
CA ASP A 526 -21.07 -18.38 -6.31
C ASP A 526 -20.18 -17.77 -7.41
N GLY A 527 -20.29 -16.45 -7.66
CA GLY A 527 -19.44 -15.72 -8.59
C GLY A 527 -19.80 -15.87 -10.07
N TRP A 528 -21.00 -16.36 -10.39
CA TRP A 528 -21.52 -16.38 -11.76
C TRP A 528 -21.99 -15.00 -12.21
N PHE A 529 -22.52 -14.21 -11.28
CA PHE A 529 -22.86 -12.81 -11.49
C PHE A 529 -21.85 -11.89 -10.80
N SER A 530 -21.62 -10.72 -11.39
CA SER A 530 -20.82 -9.66 -10.81
C SER A 530 -21.57 -8.34 -10.89
N LEU A 531 -21.43 -7.50 -9.87
CA LEU A 531 -21.94 -6.13 -9.90
C LEU A 531 -21.10 -5.26 -10.84
N TYR A 532 -21.73 -4.24 -11.38
CA TYR A 532 -21.02 -3.15 -12.06
C TYR A 532 -20.12 -2.40 -11.06
N SER A 533 -19.16 -1.63 -11.58
CA SER A 533 -18.19 -0.87 -10.77
C SER A 533 -18.85 0.17 -9.85
N ASP A 534 -20.08 0.59 -10.15
CA ASP A 534 -20.93 1.47 -9.34
C ASP A 534 -21.75 0.73 -8.26
N ALA A 535 -21.47 -0.57 -8.04
CA ALA A 535 -22.18 -1.44 -7.11
C ALA A 535 -23.67 -1.63 -7.42
N THR A 536 -24.05 -1.57 -8.70
CA THR A 536 -25.40 -1.90 -9.19
C THR A 536 -25.45 -3.26 -9.89
N LEU A 537 -26.63 -3.88 -9.93
CA LEU A 537 -26.94 -5.05 -10.76
C LEU A 537 -27.72 -4.68 -12.03
N ARG A 538 -28.52 -3.61 -11.99
CA ARG A 538 -29.44 -3.15 -13.05
C ARG A 538 -30.44 -4.26 -13.43
N PRO A 539 -31.36 -4.62 -12.52
CA PRO A 539 -32.21 -5.80 -12.69
C PRO A 539 -33.22 -5.72 -13.86
N ASP A 540 -33.50 -4.50 -14.35
CA ASP A 540 -34.50 -4.17 -15.38
C ASP A 540 -33.92 -3.92 -16.76
#